data_AF-A0A0L6Z8R3-F1
#
_entry.id   AF-A0A0L6Z8R3-F1
#
_cell.length_a   1.000
_cell.length_b   1.000
_cell.length_c   1.000
_cell.angle_alpha   90.00
_cell.angle_beta   90.00
_cell.angle_gamma   90.00
#
_symmetry.space_group_name_H-M   'P 1'
#
loop_
_entity.id
_entity.type
_entity.pdbx_description
1 polymer ?
#
loop_
_entity_poly.entity_id
_entity_poly.type
_entity_poly.pdbx_seq_one_letter_code
_entity_poly.pdbx_strand_id
1 'polypeptide(L)' 'MENASTVFKAQVVGKGKVIYCNDDTRRMYFEMYAFKDYALLNEERAEILEGIRQRGSVYGE' A
#
# COMPACT_ATOMS: atom_id res chain seq x y z
N MET A 1 -13.81 1.22 -0.30
CA MET A 1 -12.54 0.75 -0.91
C MET A 1 -12.14 -0.65 -0.40
N GLU A 2 -13.10 -1.47 0.04
CA GLU A 2 -12.81 -2.73 0.74
C GLU A 2 -12.06 -3.72 -0.15
N ASN A 3 -12.45 -3.81 -1.43
CA ASN A 3 -11.88 -4.73 -2.42
C ASN A 3 -10.53 -4.29 -3.02
N ALA A 4 -10.03 -3.09 -2.71
CA ALA A 4 -8.75 -2.61 -3.24
C ALA A 4 -7.57 -3.23 -2.47
N SER A 5 -6.49 -3.56 -3.19
CA SER A 5 -5.26 -4.07 -2.56
C SER A 5 -4.63 -3.03 -1.65
N THR A 6 -3.90 -3.47 -0.62
CA THR A 6 -3.16 -2.61 0.31
C THR A 6 -2.18 -1.69 -0.42
N VAL A 7 -1.47 -2.21 -1.44
CA VAL A 7 -0.56 -1.41 -2.27
C VAL A 7 -1.31 -0.30 -3.00
N PHE A 8 -2.45 -0.61 -3.63
CA PHE A 8 -3.20 0.38 -4.39
C PHE A 8 -3.81 1.46 -3.48
N LYS A 9 -4.35 1.07 -2.31
CA LYS A 9 -4.83 2.01 -1.28
C LYS A 9 -3.72 3.01 -0.90
N ALA A 10 -2.52 2.51 -0.57
CA ALA A 10 -1.37 3.34 -0.21
C ALA A 10 -0.93 4.31 -1.33
N GLN A 11 -0.98 3.85 -2.59
CA GLN A 11 -0.69 4.71 -3.74
C GLN A 11 -1.72 5.83 -3.92
N VAL A 12 -3.02 5.52 -3.76
CA VAL A 12 -4.08 6.52 -3.86
C VAL A 12 -3.94 7.57 -2.75
N VAL A 13 -3.72 7.16 -1.49
CA VAL A 13 -3.59 8.12 -0.38
C VAL A 13 -2.26 8.89 -0.41
N GLY A 14 -1.17 8.28 -0.89
CA GLY A 14 0.15 8.91 -0.88
C GLY A 14 0.48 9.75 -2.12
N LYS A 15 -0.19 9.51 -3.25
CA LYS A 15 0.09 10.20 -4.52
C LYS A 15 -1.14 10.90 -5.12
N GLY A 16 -2.33 10.56 -4.66
CA GLY A 16 -3.57 11.14 -5.15
C GLY A 16 -3.77 12.57 -4.65
N LYS A 17 -4.74 13.26 -5.26
CA LYS A 17 -5.23 14.56 -4.84
C LYS A 17 -6.66 14.43 -4.34
N VAL A 18 -6.97 15.01 -3.19
CA VAL A 18 -8.35 15.08 -2.68
C VAL A 18 -9.18 15.96 -3.62
N ILE A 19 -10.23 15.37 -4.20
CA ILE A 19 -11.20 16.10 -5.05
C ILE A 19 -12.39 16.59 -4.22
N TYR A 20 -12.79 15.82 -3.20
CA TYR A 20 -13.87 16.15 -2.28
C TYR A 20 -13.64 15.46 -0.93
N CYS A 21 -13.92 16.16 0.17
CA CYS A 21 -13.94 15.63 1.52
C CYS A 21 -14.89 16.49 2.37
N ASN A 22 -15.81 15.86 3.10
CA ASN A 22 -16.72 16.54 4.04
C ASN A 22 -16.45 16.18 5.51
N ASP A 23 -15.51 15.27 5.75
CA ASP A 23 -15.09 14.81 7.08
C ASP A 23 -13.60 14.47 7.03
N ASP A 24 -12.78 15.44 7.43
CA ASP A 24 -11.32 15.31 7.43
C ASP A 24 -10.83 14.28 8.43
N THR A 25 -11.48 14.16 9.59
CA THR A 25 -11.10 13.20 10.63
C THR A 25 -11.21 11.78 10.10
N ARG A 26 -12.34 11.44 9.46
CA ARG A 26 -12.53 10.12 8.85
C ARG A 26 -11.54 9.86 7.72
N ARG A 27 -11.24 10.86 6.89
CA ARG A 27 -10.23 10.75 5.83
C ARG A 27 -8.84 10.48 6.42
N MET A 28 -8.43 11.24 7.44
CA MET A 28 -7.14 11.06 8.10
C MET A 28 -6.99 9.67 8.74
N TYR A 29 -8.05 9.15 9.39
CA TYR A 29 -8.03 7.78 9.88
C TYR A 29 -7.86 6.76 8.74
N PHE A 30 -8.59 6.93 7.63
CA PHE A 30 -8.44 6.06 6.47
C PHE A 30 -7.00 6.07 5.91
N GLU A 31 -6.40 7.25 5.77
CA GLU A 31 -5.01 7.41 5.31
C GLU A 31 -4.02 6.74 6.27
N MET A 32 -4.18 6.97 7.57
CA MET A 32 -3.35 6.35 8.61
C MET A 32 -3.42 4.81 8.55
N TYR A 33 -4.63 4.24 8.45
CA TYR A 33 -4.79 2.79 8.35
C TYR A 33 -4.21 2.23 7.04
N ALA A 34 -4.43 2.91 5.91
CA ALA A 34 -3.86 2.49 4.63
C ALA A 34 -2.33 2.44 4.67
N PHE A 35 -1.67 3.42 5.30
CA PHE A 35 -0.22 3.40 5.48
C PHE A 35 0.25 2.38 6.51
N LYS A 36 -0.47 2.19 7.62
CA LYS A 36 -0.16 1.17 8.62
C LYS A 36 -0.18 -0.23 7.99
N ASP A 37 -1.23 -0.56 7.26
CA ASP A 37 -1.38 -1.86 6.61
C ASP A 37 -0.34 -2.05 5.50
N TYR A 38 0.00 -0.97 4.78
CA TYR A 38 1.06 -1.01 3.77
C TYR A 38 2.44 -1.24 4.39
N ALA A 39 2.76 -0.61 5.52
CA ALA A 39 4.01 -0.85 6.24
C ALA A 39 4.12 -2.32 6.65
N LEU A 40 3.09 -2.87 7.31
CA LEU A 40 3.05 -4.27 7.72
C LEU A 40 3.22 -5.23 6.53
N LEU A 41 2.48 -5.01 5.44
CA LEU A 41 2.62 -5.82 4.23
C LEU A 41 4.04 -5.79 3.66
N ASN A 42 4.73 -4.64 3.74
CA ASN A 42 6.11 -4.53 3.26
C ASN A 42 7.10 -5.29 4.14
N GLU A 43 6.89 -5.29 5.46
CA GLU A 43 7.68 -6.10 6.40
C GLU A 43 7.48 -7.59 6.10
N GLU A 44 6.23 -8.04 5.97
CA GLU A 44 5.90 -9.45 5.71
C GLU A 44 6.43 -9.94 4.36
N ARG A 45 6.39 -9.12 3.30
CA ARG A 45 6.84 -9.50 1.96
C ARG A 45 8.32 -9.22 1.67
N ALA A 46 9.06 -8.70 2.65
CA ALA A 46 10.44 -8.25 2.45
C ALA A 46 11.34 -9.35 1.88
N GLU A 47 11.28 -10.55 2.46
CA GLU A 47 12.07 -11.71 2.02
C GLU A 47 11.69 -12.17 0.61
N ILE A 48 10.40 -12.13 0.26
CA ILE A 48 9.92 -12.48 -1.09
C ILE A 48 10.49 -11.52 -2.12
N LEU A 49 10.42 -10.22 -1.85
CA LEU A 49 10.97 -9.19 -2.74
C LEU A 49 12.49 -9.31 -2.87
N GLU A 50 13.17 -9.66 -1.78
CA GLU A 50 14.61 -9.91 -1.81
C GLU A 50 14.97 -11.12 -2.66
N GLY A 51 14.25 -12.23 -2.51
CA GLY A 51 14.44 -13.40 -3.36
C GLY A 51 14.18 -13.11 -4.85
N ILE A 52 13.17 -12.29 -5.17
CA ILE A 52 12.92 -11.83 -6.55
C ILE A 52 14.09 -10.98 -7.06
N ARG A 53 14.61 -10.05 -6.24
CA ARG A 53 15.77 -9.23 -6.60
C ARG A 53 17.00 -10.08 -6.91
N GLN A 54 17.28 -11.10 -6.10
CA GLN A 54 18.42 -12.00 -6.29
C GLN A 54 18.30 -12.86 -7.55
N ARG A 55 17.09 -13.35 -7.87
CA ARG A 55 16.85 -14.12 -9.09
C ARG A 55 16.77 -13.26 -10.35
N GLY A 56 16.47 -11.96 -10.22
CA GLY A 56 16.28 -11.04 -11.35
C GLY A 56 14.91 -11.14 -12.03
N SER A 57 14.11 -12.16 -11.72
CA SER A 57 12.75 -12.33 -12.25
C SER A 57 11.79 -12.84 -11.18
N VAL A 58 10.50 -12.52 -11.37
CA VAL A 58 9.43 -13.00 -10.47
C VAL A 58 9.22 -14.50 -10.62
N TYR A 59 9.33 -15.01 -11.84
CA TYR A 59 8.98 -16.40 -12.20
C TYR A 59 10.16 -17.38 -12.16
N GLY A 60 11.41 -16.90 -12.03
CA GLY A 60 12.59 -17.72 -12.26
C GLY A 60 12.74 -18.06 -13.74
N GLU A 61 13.95 -17.98 -14.29
CA GLU A 61 14.30 -18.69 -15.53
C GLU A 61 14.96 -20.02 -15.15
#